data_AF-U6RTE4-F1
#
_entry.id   AF-U6RTE4-F1
#
_cell.length_a   1.000
_cell.length_b   1.000
_cell.length_c   1.000
_cell.angle_alpha   90.00
_cell.angle_beta   90.00
_cell.angle_gamma   90.00
#
_symmetry.space_group_name_H-M   'P 1'
#
loop_
_entity.id
_entity.type
_entity.pdbx_description
1 polymer ?
#
loop_
_entity_poly.entity_id
_entity_poly.type
_entity_poly.pdbx_seq_one_letter_code
_entity_poly.pdbx_strand_id
1 'polypeptide(L)'
;MDSLTLLYDCKTKVLQRFFIAKNNKQKHRFLHVPRNNLGLPDGKLDSLDRALHHTGDDTEGDQNGDDGLDNEIITVNLTKVSPKINEIVFFLNIYNNNDFQGDFSEIPYASIRMYEGTASKVNEVFANYDVATKSNCNGMRALIMGKLYRKNGEWKFAAIGDAFEDKSIVNTIIRVVKDYNK
;
A
#
# COMPACT_ATOMS: atom_id res chain seq x y z
N MET A 1 0.51 -15.60 -12.19
CA MET A 1 0.14 -15.00 -10.90
C MET A 1 -1.31 -14.58 -10.96
N ASP A 2 -2.14 -15.21 -10.16
CA ASP A 2 -3.60 -14.99 -10.18
C ASP A 2 -4.07 -14.08 -9.03
N SER A 3 -3.24 -13.94 -8.00
CA SER A 3 -3.50 -13.08 -6.86
C SER A 3 -2.23 -12.52 -6.24
N LEU A 4 -2.36 -11.39 -5.55
CA LEU A 4 -1.36 -10.84 -4.66
C LEU A 4 -2.05 -10.47 -3.34
N THR A 5 -1.45 -10.84 -2.22
CA THR A 5 -1.85 -10.38 -0.90
C THR A 5 -0.74 -9.51 -0.32
N LEU A 6 -1.11 -8.33 0.14
CA LEU A 6 -0.31 -7.44 0.96
C LEU A 6 -0.85 -7.53 2.38
N LEU A 7 0.02 -7.97 3.29
CA LEU A 7 -0.22 -7.91 4.72
C LEU A 7 0.56 -6.74 5.29
N TYR A 8 -0.07 -6.12 6.26
CA TYR A 8 0.53 -5.08 7.03
C TYR A 8 0.23 -5.27 8.50
N ASP A 9 1.30 -5.11 9.26
CA ASP A 9 1.31 -5.17 10.69
C ASP A 9 1.99 -3.90 11.21
N CYS A 10 1.31 -3.18 12.09
CA CYS A 10 1.88 -2.04 12.77
C CYS A 10 1.09 -1.62 14.01
N LYS A 11 1.87 -1.11 14.96
CA LYS A 11 1.42 -0.64 16.27
C LYS A 11 0.77 0.76 16.30
N THR A 12 0.49 1.44 15.18
CA THR A 12 0.09 2.87 15.25
C THR A 12 -0.95 3.34 14.22
N LYS A 13 -1.79 4.29 14.65
CA LYS A 13 -2.95 4.91 13.98
C LYS A 13 -2.64 5.80 12.76
N VAL A 14 -1.44 5.69 12.19
CA VAL A 14 -0.79 6.82 11.52
C VAL A 14 -0.67 6.64 10.00
N LEU A 15 -0.84 5.43 9.49
CA LEU A 15 -0.45 5.11 8.12
C LEU A 15 -1.66 5.01 7.19
N GLN A 16 -1.63 5.82 6.13
CA GLN A 16 -2.57 5.72 5.04
C GLN A 16 -1.99 4.92 3.88
N ARG A 17 -2.79 3.97 3.37
CA ARG A 17 -2.40 3.06 2.29
C ARG A 17 -3.04 3.43 0.98
N PHE A 18 -2.27 3.35 -0.09
CA PHE A 18 -2.77 3.71 -1.41
C PHE A 18 -2.19 2.85 -2.52
N PHE A 19 -3.02 2.62 -3.53
CA PHE A 19 -2.67 1.90 -4.74
C PHE A 19 -3.09 2.72 -5.95
N ILE A 20 -2.18 2.89 -6.91
CA ILE A 20 -2.53 3.50 -8.20
C ILE A 20 -2.57 2.40 -9.24
N ALA A 21 -3.75 2.20 -9.85
CA ALA A 21 -3.95 1.30 -10.98
C ALA A 21 -4.25 2.14 -12.24
N LYS A 22 -3.47 1.95 -13.31
CA LYS A 22 -3.59 2.80 -14.50
C LYS A 22 -3.66 2.02 -15.83
N ASN A 23 -4.43 2.57 -16.76
CA ASN A 23 -4.40 2.26 -18.20
C ASN A 23 -3.65 3.36 -18.95
N ASN A 24 -3.13 3.06 -20.14
CA ASN A 24 -2.47 4.03 -21.05
C ASN A 24 -3.30 5.30 -21.37
N LYS A 25 -4.59 5.39 -21.00
CA LYS A 25 -5.43 6.61 -21.17
C LYS A 25 -6.47 6.90 -20.05
N GLN A 26 -6.58 6.09 -18.98
CA GLN A 26 -7.56 6.31 -17.89
C GLN A 26 -6.98 5.96 -16.51
N LYS A 27 -7.29 6.79 -15.50
CA LYS A 27 -6.86 6.65 -14.10
C LYS A 27 -7.98 6.01 -13.30
N HIS A 28 -7.87 4.72 -12.94
CA HIS A 28 -8.70 4.17 -11.88
C HIS A 28 -8.03 4.53 -10.55
N ARG A 29 -8.56 5.52 -9.84
CA ARG A 29 -8.04 5.91 -8.52
C ARG A 29 -8.73 5.04 -7.48
N PHE A 30 -8.01 4.09 -6.91
CA PHE A 30 -8.37 3.51 -5.63
C PHE A 30 -7.65 4.32 -4.57
N LEU A 31 -8.41 5.01 -3.77
CA LEU A 31 -7.88 5.87 -2.74
C LEU A 31 -8.64 5.55 -1.47
N HIS A 32 -7.99 4.90 -0.52
CA HIS A 32 -8.52 4.78 0.82
C HIS A 32 -8.03 5.98 1.64
N VAL A 33 -8.81 7.07 1.65
CA VAL A 33 -8.48 8.26 2.44
C VAL A 33 -9.40 8.29 3.67
N PRO A 34 -8.86 8.14 4.89
CA PRO A 34 -9.55 8.57 6.10
C PRO A 34 -10.06 9.99 5.94
N ARG A 35 -11.29 10.23 6.39
CA ARG A 35 -12.04 11.48 6.25
C ARG A 35 -11.13 12.72 6.41
N ASN A 36 -11.00 13.56 5.37
CA ASN A 36 -10.13 14.73 5.47
C ASN A 36 -10.44 15.93 4.55
N ASN A 37 -10.00 17.13 4.99
CA ASN A 37 -10.14 18.47 4.39
C ASN A 37 -9.52 18.65 2.96
N LEU A 38 -9.14 17.57 2.28
CA LEU A 38 -8.50 17.60 0.95
C LEU A 38 -9.49 17.46 -0.23
N GLY A 39 -10.80 17.30 0.05
CA GLY A 39 -11.84 17.16 -0.98
C GLY A 39 -11.80 15.82 -1.75
N LEU A 40 -11.08 14.82 -1.24
CA LEU A 40 -11.06 13.47 -1.78
C LEU A 40 -12.23 12.67 -1.18
N PRO A 41 -12.91 11.82 -1.96
CA PRO A 41 -14.00 11.00 -1.44
C PRO A 41 -13.47 10.02 -0.38
N ASP A 42 -14.35 9.63 0.55
CA ASP A 42 -14.05 8.58 1.52
C ASP A 42 -13.52 7.32 0.81
N GLY A 43 -12.57 6.67 1.47
CA GLY A 43 -12.05 5.40 1.04
C GLY A 43 -13.10 4.33 0.82
N LYS A 44 -12.85 3.43 -0.14
CA LYS A 44 -13.67 2.23 -0.36
C LYS A 44 -12.84 0.99 -0.05
N LEU A 45 -13.45 0.07 0.69
CA LEU A 45 -12.84 -1.24 0.99
C LEU A 45 -12.71 -2.12 -0.26
N ASP A 46 -13.69 -2.02 -1.17
CA ASP A 46 -13.68 -2.75 -2.42
C ASP A 46 -13.41 -1.82 -3.61
N SER A 47 -12.65 -2.33 -4.57
CA SER A 47 -12.60 -1.72 -5.89
C SER A 47 -13.92 -1.86 -6.64
N LEU A 48 -14.19 -0.99 -7.63
CA LEU A 48 -15.42 -1.05 -8.42
C LEU A 48 -15.59 -2.37 -9.18
N ASP A 49 -14.48 -2.97 -9.62
CA ASP A 49 -14.42 -4.27 -10.26
C ASP A 49 -14.27 -5.44 -9.26
N ARG A 50 -14.23 -5.14 -7.95
CA ARG A 50 -14.02 -6.10 -6.85
C ARG A 50 -12.75 -6.95 -7.02
N ALA A 51 -11.77 -6.39 -7.73
CA ALA A 51 -10.45 -6.95 -7.90
C ALA A 51 -9.54 -6.65 -6.70
N LEU A 52 -9.76 -5.56 -5.97
CA LEU A 52 -9.05 -5.25 -4.73
C LEU A 52 -10.04 -5.22 -3.57
N HIS A 53 -9.61 -5.77 -2.43
CA HIS A 53 -10.34 -5.75 -1.18
C HIS A 53 -9.39 -5.41 -0.02
N HIS A 54 -9.78 -4.44 0.80
CA HIS A 54 -9.13 -4.04 2.06
C HIS A 54 -10.03 -4.43 3.23
N THR A 55 -9.46 -4.95 4.31
CA THR A 55 -10.21 -5.39 5.51
C THR A 55 -10.78 -4.26 6.36
N GLY A 56 -10.59 -2.99 5.98
CA GLY A 56 -10.80 -1.81 6.84
C GLY A 56 -9.50 -1.30 7.48
N ASP A 57 -9.51 -0.03 7.87
CA ASP A 57 -8.41 0.57 8.63
C ASP A 57 -8.44 0.05 10.07
N ASP A 58 -7.29 -0.43 10.53
CA ASP A 58 -7.06 -0.62 11.95
C ASP A 58 -6.54 0.71 12.54
N THR A 59 -7.42 1.37 13.28
CA THR A 59 -7.12 2.65 13.94
C THR A 59 -6.62 2.47 15.38
N GLU A 60 -6.43 1.25 15.85
CA GLU A 60 -5.95 0.96 17.19
C GLU A 60 -4.54 0.38 17.16
N GLY A 61 -4.27 -0.49 16.18
CA GLY A 61 -3.03 -1.26 16.08
C GLY A 61 -2.84 -2.16 17.31
N ASP A 62 -1.67 -2.76 17.41
CA ASP A 62 -1.36 -3.69 18.48
C ASP A 62 -1.13 -3.02 19.84
N GLN A 63 -2.07 -3.18 20.78
CA GLN A 63 -1.98 -2.51 22.09
C GLN A 63 -0.98 -3.16 23.06
N ASN A 64 -0.55 -4.41 22.84
CA ASN A 64 0.30 -5.18 23.76
C ASN A 64 1.60 -5.72 23.14
N GLY A 65 2.05 -5.15 22.01
CA GLY A 65 3.14 -5.73 21.20
C GLY A 65 2.57 -6.63 20.10
N ASP A 66 3.43 -7.04 19.18
CA ASP A 66 3.09 -7.92 18.05
C ASP A 66 2.35 -9.16 18.56
N ASP A 67 1.05 -9.26 18.24
CA ASP A 67 0.21 -10.39 18.63
C ASP A 67 0.25 -11.55 17.61
N GLY A 68 1.05 -11.41 16.55
CA GLY A 68 1.22 -12.35 15.46
C GLY A 68 0.07 -12.32 14.43
N LEU A 69 -0.84 -11.34 14.50
CA LEU A 69 -1.93 -11.15 13.56
C LEU A 69 -1.71 -9.86 12.75
N ASP A 70 -1.95 -9.95 11.45
CA ASP A 70 -1.86 -8.76 10.61
C ASP A 70 -3.04 -7.81 10.89
N ASN A 71 -2.74 -6.55 11.25
CA ASN A 71 -3.75 -5.51 11.48
C ASN A 71 -4.57 -5.21 10.24
N GLU A 72 -3.93 -5.22 9.05
CA GLU A 72 -4.57 -4.84 7.80
C GLU A 72 -4.15 -5.74 6.64
N ILE A 73 -5.14 -6.21 5.89
CA ILE A 73 -4.93 -7.08 4.73
C ILE A 73 -5.54 -6.42 3.49
N ILE A 74 -4.72 -6.33 2.44
CA ILE A 74 -5.18 -6.00 1.10
C ILE A 74 -4.96 -7.19 0.20
N THR A 75 -6.05 -7.65 -0.42
CA THR A 75 -6.01 -8.72 -1.42
C THR A 75 -6.30 -8.16 -2.80
N VAL A 76 -5.55 -8.64 -3.79
CA VAL A 76 -5.72 -8.31 -5.20
C VAL A 76 -5.99 -9.61 -5.96
N ASN A 77 -7.20 -9.75 -6.48
CA ASN A 77 -7.56 -10.78 -7.44
C ASN A 77 -7.25 -10.30 -8.85
N LEU A 78 -6.12 -10.75 -9.39
CA LEU A 78 -5.58 -10.31 -10.68
C LEU A 78 -6.41 -10.79 -11.88
N THR A 79 -7.23 -11.82 -11.69
CA THR A 79 -8.16 -12.32 -12.71
C THR A 79 -9.35 -11.38 -12.94
N LYS A 80 -9.69 -10.55 -11.94
CA LYS A 80 -10.75 -9.55 -12.02
C LYS A 80 -10.27 -8.18 -12.47
N VAL A 81 -8.97 -7.92 -12.38
CA VAL A 81 -8.39 -6.64 -12.80
C VAL A 81 -8.65 -6.44 -14.29
N SER A 82 -9.23 -5.29 -14.63
CA SER A 82 -9.55 -4.93 -16.03
C SER A 82 -8.35 -5.18 -16.96
N PRO A 83 -8.55 -5.82 -18.12
CA PRO A 83 -7.46 -6.07 -19.07
C PRO A 83 -6.75 -4.82 -19.58
N LYS A 84 -7.36 -3.64 -19.40
CA LYS A 84 -6.77 -2.36 -19.79
C LYS A 84 -5.68 -1.92 -18.80
N ILE A 85 -5.69 -2.44 -17.56
CA ILE A 85 -4.75 -2.07 -16.49
C ILE A 85 -3.49 -2.91 -16.68
N ASN A 86 -2.37 -2.20 -16.85
CA ASN A 86 -1.07 -2.84 -17.10
C ASN A 86 -0.13 -2.75 -15.91
N GLU A 87 -0.42 -1.85 -14.95
CA GLU A 87 0.40 -1.64 -13.78
C GLU A 87 -0.43 -1.26 -12.55
N ILE A 88 -0.01 -1.76 -11.39
CA ILE A 88 -0.51 -1.39 -10.06
C ILE A 88 0.71 -1.11 -9.18
N VAL A 89 0.80 0.11 -8.65
CA VAL A 89 1.89 0.51 -7.74
C VAL A 89 1.39 0.54 -6.30
N PHE A 90 2.18 -0.03 -5.40
CA PHE A 90 1.91 -0.19 -3.98
C PHE A 90 2.76 0.79 -3.19
N PHE A 91 2.13 1.71 -2.46
CA PHE A 91 2.85 2.68 -1.63
C PHE A 91 2.16 2.96 -0.30
N LEU A 92 2.95 3.38 0.68
CA LEU A 92 2.50 3.89 1.96
C LEU A 92 2.77 5.37 2.06
N ASN A 93 1.92 6.08 2.80
CA ASN A 93 2.19 7.43 3.25
C ASN A 93 1.71 7.63 4.68
N ILE A 94 2.54 8.27 5.50
CA ILE A 94 2.14 8.74 6.82
C ILE A 94 1.14 9.85 6.66
N TYR A 95 0.00 9.68 7.33
CA TYR A 95 -1.04 10.69 7.35
C TYR A 95 -0.79 11.69 8.46
N ASN A 96 -0.46 12.91 8.05
CA ASN A 96 -0.33 14.01 8.98
C ASN A 96 -1.71 14.54 9.36
N ASN A 97 -2.00 14.50 10.66
CA ASN A 97 -3.17 15.14 11.27
C ASN A 97 -2.72 15.89 12.54
N ASN A 98 -3.66 16.43 13.31
CA ASN A 98 -3.30 17.12 14.55
C ASN A 98 -2.67 16.19 15.60
N ASP A 99 -2.89 14.88 15.49
CA ASP A 99 -2.48 13.87 16.47
C ASP A 99 -1.10 13.28 16.16
N PHE A 100 -0.67 13.28 14.88
CA PHE A 100 0.64 12.78 14.47
C PHE A 100 1.24 13.59 13.31
N GLN A 101 2.50 13.97 13.47
CA GLN A 101 3.31 14.72 12.49
C GLN A 101 4.71 14.12 12.27
N GLY A 102 4.96 12.94 12.84
CA GLY A 102 6.25 12.26 12.79
C GLY A 102 6.57 11.63 11.43
N ASP A 103 7.55 10.74 11.43
CA ASP A 103 7.97 9.96 10.27
C ASP A 103 8.07 8.45 10.59
N PHE A 104 8.49 7.62 9.63
CA PHE A 104 8.53 6.16 9.81
C PHE A 104 9.41 5.70 10.97
N SER A 105 10.41 6.48 11.38
CA SER A 105 11.28 6.14 12.52
C SER A 105 10.56 6.19 13.87
N GLU A 106 9.43 6.89 13.94
CA GLU A 106 8.61 7.02 15.14
C GLU A 106 7.50 5.97 15.20
N ILE A 107 7.41 5.09 14.20
CA ILE A 107 6.38 4.06 14.08
C ILE A 107 7.01 2.69 14.42
N PRO A 108 6.85 2.22 15.66
CA PRO A 108 7.45 0.96 16.07
C PRO A 108 6.74 -0.24 15.41
N TYR A 109 7.52 -1.26 15.09
CA TYR A 109 7.06 -2.56 14.55
C TYR A 109 6.29 -2.48 13.22
N ALA A 110 6.47 -1.42 12.43
CA ALA A 110 5.89 -1.37 11.08
C ALA A 110 6.54 -2.41 10.16
N SER A 111 5.79 -3.48 9.85
CA SER A 111 6.19 -4.56 8.95
C SER A 111 5.19 -4.69 7.82
N ILE A 112 5.70 -4.87 6.59
CA ILE A 112 4.86 -5.12 5.41
C ILE A 112 5.38 -6.36 4.71
N ARG A 113 4.45 -7.26 4.38
CA ARG A 113 4.74 -8.46 3.61
C ARG A 113 3.88 -8.51 2.36
N MET A 114 4.49 -8.79 1.22
CA MET A 114 3.80 -8.94 -0.07
C MET A 114 4.09 -10.32 -0.64
N TYR A 115 3.04 -11.07 -0.98
CA TYR A 115 3.16 -12.44 -1.47
C TYR A 115 2.03 -12.85 -2.42
N GLU A 116 2.27 -13.86 -3.24
CA GLU A 116 1.22 -14.56 -3.98
C GLU A 116 0.52 -15.57 -3.06
N GLY A 117 -0.81 -15.56 -3.05
CA GLY A 117 -1.62 -16.47 -2.23
C GLY A 117 -2.75 -15.74 -1.49
N THR A 118 -3.36 -16.44 -0.53
CA THR A 118 -4.40 -15.93 0.37
C THR A 118 -3.82 -15.74 1.77
N ALA A 119 -4.52 -15.00 2.64
CA ALA A 119 -4.18 -14.88 4.06
C ALA A 119 -3.95 -16.24 4.74
N SER A 120 -4.70 -17.27 4.35
CA SER A 120 -4.59 -18.63 4.87
C SER A 120 -3.55 -19.52 4.17
N LYS A 121 -3.02 -19.11 3.01
CA LYS A 121 -2.07 -19.90 2.22
C LYS A 121 -1.16 -19.02 1.39
N VAL A 122 0.10 -18.95 1.82
CA VAL A 122 1.18 -18.29 1.08
C VAL A 122 1.77 -19.24 0.04
N ASN A 123 1.85 -18.82 -1.22
CA ASN A 123 2.54 -19.56 -2.28
C ASN A 123 3.99 -19.08 -2.44
N GLU A 124 4.20 -17.77 -2.60
CA GLU A 124 5.53 -17.18 -2.79
C GLU A 124 5.60 -15.78 -2.17
N VAL A 125 6.61 -15.52 -1.34
CA VAL A 125 6.85 -14.19 -0.77
C VAL A 125 7.72 -13.38 -1.71
N PHE A 126 7.22 -12.24 -2.16
CA PHE A 126 7.96 -11.36 -3.06
C PHE A 126 8.77 -10.29 -2.33
N ALA A 127 8.24 -9.77 -1.22
CA ALA A 127 8.92 -8.72 -0.47
C ALA A 127 8.51 -8.72 1.01
N ASN A 128 9.47 -8.33 1.85
CA ASN A 128 9.27 -8.01 3.25
C ASN A 128 9.97 -6.66 3.54
N TYR A 129 9.25 -5.73 4.15
CA TYR A 129 9.73 -4.42 4.56
C TYR A 129 9.51 -4.26 6.07
N ASP A 130 10.58 -4.43 6.84
CA ASP A 130 10.65 -3.90 8.20
C ASP A 130 10.98 -2.41 8.11
N VAL A 131 9.94 -1.58 8.18
CA VAL A 131 10.02 -0.13 8.00
C VAL A 131 10.56 0.53 9.26
N ALA A 132 10.27 -0.03 10.43
CA ALA A 132 10.68 0.51 11.72
C ALA A 132 12.21 0.46 11.91
N THR A 133 12.88 -0.57 11.40
CA THR A 133 14.34 -0.74 11.58
C THR A 133 15.18 -0.28 10.40
N LYS A 134 14.55 0.09 9.29
CA LYS A 134 15.23 0.50 8.06
C LYS A 134 15.74 1.94 8.13
N SER A 135 17.06 2.10 8.16
CA SER A 135 17.71 3.41 8.22
C SER A 135 17.36 4.35 7.05
N ASN A 136 17.01 3.81 5.88
CA ASN A 136 16.58 4.60 4.72
C ASN A 136 15.15 5.16 4.87
N CYS A 137 14.40 4.75 5.91
CA CYS A 137 13.08 5.27 6.23
C CYS A 137 13.12 6.40 7.28
N ASN A 138 14.27 6.66 7.91
CA ASN A 138 14.42 7.76 8.86
C ASN A 138 14.19 9.11 8.17
N GLY A 139 13.31 9.96 8.73
CA GLY A 139 12.93 11.22 8.09
C GLY A 139 11.92 11.09 6.95
N MET A 140 11.60 9.85 6.54
CA MET A 140 10.74 9.58 5.38
C MET A 140 9.29 9.35 5.80
N ARG A 141 8.38 9.81 4.96
CA ARG A 141 6.93 9.72 5.17
C ARG A 141 6.20 8.98 4.06
N ALA A 142 6.89 8.61 2.99
CA ALA A 142 6.34 7.76 1.94
C ALA A 142 7.30 6.62 1.60
N LEU A 143 6.73 5.46 1.30
CA LEU A 143 7.48 4.27 0.89
C LEU A 143 6.78 3.66 -0.33
N ILE A 144 7.46 3.64 -1.47
CA ILE A 144 7.00 2.93 -2.66
C ILE A 144 7.55 1.51 -2.57
N MET A 145 6.68 0.58 -2.21
CA MET A 145 7.07 -0.78 -1.86
C MET A 145 7.35 -1.59 -3.11
N GLY A 146 6.43 -1.62 -4.06
CA GLY A 146 6.58 -2.46 -5.24
C GLY A 146 5.52 -2.19 -6.27
N LYS A 147 5.60 -2.92 -7.38
CA LYS A 147 4.61 -2.84 -8.44
C LYS A 147 4.31 -4.19 -9.06
N LEU A 148 3.04 -4.38 -9.40
CA LEU A 148 2.61 -5.39 -10.34
C LEU A 148 2.60 -4.80 -11.72
N TYR A 149 3.12 -5.53 -12.70
CA TYR A 149 3.11 -5.12 -14.10
C TYR A 149 2.86 -6.31 -15.01
N ARG A 150 2.24 -6.06 -16.17
CA ARG A 150 2.03 -7.09 -17.19
C ARG A 150 3.25 -7.22 -18.10
N LYS A 151 3.75 -8.44 -18.24
CA LYS A 151 4.79 -8.81 -19.21
C LYS A 151 4.31 -10.05 -19.96
N ASN A 152 4.17 -9.95 -21.28
CA ASN A 152 3.67 -11.03 -22.15
C ASN A 152 2.30 -11.59 -21.71
N GLY A 153 1.39 -10.73 -21.26
CA GLY A 153 0.05 -11.12 -20.80
C GLY A 153 -0.02 -11.66 -19.38
N GLU A 154 1.12 -11.86 -18.71
CA GLU A 154 1.19 -12.33 -17.33
C GLU A 154 1.52 -11.22 -16.36
N TRP A 155 0.94 -11.28 -15.16
CA TRP A 155 1.33 -10.43 -14.05
C TRP A 155 2.67 -10.88 -13.47
N LYS A 156 3.57 -9.92 -13.30
CA LYS A 156 4.84 -10.04 -12.60
C LYS A 156 4.90 -9.01 -11.48
N PHE A 157 5.65 -9.32 -10.43
CA PHE A 157 5.92 -8.40 -9.34
C PHE A 157 7.36 -7.88 -9.41
N ALA A 158 7.56 -6.62 -9.06
CA ALA A 158 8.87 -6.02 -8.83
C ALA A 158 8.88 -5.30 -7.47
N ALA A 159 9.78 -5.71 -6.58
CA ALA A 159 10.10 -4.98 -5.38
C ALA A 159 10.83 -3.67 -5.72
N ILE A 160 10.52 -2.59 -5.00
CA ILE A 160 11.11 -1.25 -5.17
C ILE A 160 11.78 -0.84 -3.85
N GLY A 161 11.02 -0.44 -2.84
CA GLY A 161 11.55 -0.06 -1.51
C GLY A 161 12.10 1.37 -1.40
N ASP A 162 11.69 2.27 -2.29
CA ASP A 162 12.16 3.65 -2.31
C ASP A 162 11.37 4.50 -1.30
N ALA A 163 12.07 5.24 -0.44
CA ALA A 163 11.48 6.08 0.60
C ALA A 163 11.68 7.58 0.33
N PHE A 164 10.70 8.40 0.72
CA PHE A 164 10.66 9.83 0.42
C PHE A 164 10.09 10.66 1.57
N GLU A 165 10.48 11.93 1.66
CA GLU A 165 9.97 12.91 2.64
C GLU A 165 8.55 13.44 2.33
N ASP A 166 7.79 12.77 1.46
CA ASP A 166 6.51 13.26 0.95
C ASP A 166 5.50 13.47 2.09
N LYS A 167 5.39 14.73 2.56
CA LYS A 167 4.55 15.13 3.72
C LYS A 167 3.05 15.00 3.50
N SER A 168 2.62 14.72 2.27
CA SER A 168 1.22 14.52 1.95
C SER A 168 1.08 13.43 0.91
N ILE A 169 -0.03 12.72 1.01
CA ILE A 169 -0.47 11.75 0.01
C ILE A 169 -0.42 12.31 -1.42
N VAL A 170 -0.78 13.58 -1.61
CA VAL A 170 -0.81 14.21 -2.93
C VAL A 170 0.59 14.24 -3.54
N ASN A 171 1.62 14.54 -2.74
CA ASN A 171 3.01 14.50 -3.20
C ASN A 171 3.41 13.09 -3.62
N THR A 172 3.04 12.09 -2.80
CA THR A 172 3.33 10.67 -3.09
C THR A 172 2.63 10.21 -4.38
N ILE A 173 1.37 10.58 -4.59
CA ILE A 173 0.63 10.27 -5.82
C ILE A 173 1.31 10.90 -7.04
N ILE A 174 1.69 12.17 -6.96
CA ILE A 174 2.37 12.87 -8.05
C ILE A 174 3.67 12.15 -8.40
N ARG A 175 4.45 11.76 -7.38
CA ARG A 175 5.69 10.99 -7.55
C ARG A 175 5.46 9.65 -8.21
N VAL A 176 4.53 8.84 -7.69
CA VAL A 176 4.19 7.53 -8.25
C VAL A 176 3.79 7.66 -9.71
N VAL A 177 2.97 8.65 -10.06
CA VAL A 177 2.53 8.89 -11.45
C VAL A 177 3.67 9.33 -12.36
N LYS A 178 4.62 10.12 -11.86
CA LYS A 178 5.73 10.68 -12.64
C LYS A 178 6.86 9.66 -12.85
N ASP A 179 7.25 8.98 -11.79
CA ASP A 179 8.54 8.27 -11.73
C ASP A 179 8.38 6.74 -11.84
N TYR A 180 7.23 6.20 -11.42
CA TYR A 180 7.02 4.75 -11.29
C TYR A 180 6.04 4.16 -12.30
N ASN A 181 5.16 4.99 -12.88
CA ASN A 181 4.20 4.64 -13.93
C ASN A 181 4.69 5.03 -15.33
N LYS A 182 5.69 4.31 -15.85
CA LYS A 182 6.22 4.49 -17.22
C LYS A 182 5.64 3.49 -18.21
#